data_AF-A0A854NI95-F1
#
_entry.id   AF-A0A854NI95-F1
#
_cell.length_a   1.000
_cell.length_b   1.000
_cell.length_c   1.000
_cell.angle_alpha   90.00
_cell.angle_beta   90.00
_cell.angle_gamma   90.00
#
_symmetry.space_group_name_H-M   'P 1'
#
loop_
_entity.id
_entity.type
_entity.pdbx_description
1 polymer ?
#
loop_
_entity_poly.entity_id
_entity_poly.type
_entity_poly.pdbx_seq_one_letter_code
_entity_poly.pdbx_strand_id
1 'polypeptide(L)'
;MDGFQLGNNSPKEITVFCDESRPEALRAASITQRYLCIGSIWVDRERVREVNEEIRALQIKYSKMGEVKWGKVSPSSIQFNCELIDLFFDERFNLQFRAIVVDNQKVDLSYHNNDQELGFYKFYYQMLKHKLINGCSYRIYCDLKTNKMRGRASTLEHYLQTYCLGSVEMVQLLPSNDLPLMQLTDLLLGAVSTKFNFRIPKSPAKNEVISTIERHIGHQIQPTRKNEQKFNVFCIEPGMGR
;
A
#
# COMPACT_ATOMS: atom_id res chain seq x y z
N MET A 1 20.98 -14.68 -4.58
CA MET A 1 21.31 -15.47 -3.38
C MET A 1 20.32 -15.01 -2.32
N ASP A 2 19.23 -15.68 -2.00
CA ASP A 2 18.68 -16.95 -2.50
C ASP A 2 17.22 -16.74 -2.87
N GLY A 3 16.90 -17.11 -4.12
CA GLY A 3 15.53 -17.14 -4.59
C GLY A 3 14.81 -18.32 -3.93
N PHE A 4 13.63 -18.03 -3.38
CA PHE A 4 12.67 -18.97 -2.79
C PHE A 4 12.82 -20.41 -3.33
N GLN A 5 13.46 -21.28 -2.56
CA GLN A 5 13.44 -22.72 -2.82
C GLN A 5 12.04 -23.26 -2.46
N LEU A 6 11.38 -23.86 -3.45
CA LEU A 6 10.10 -24.55 -3.32
C LEU A 6 10.30 -25.87 -2.56
N GLY A 7 10.10 -25.83 -1.24
CA GLY A 7 9.89 -27.00 -0.40
C GLY A 7 8.43 -27.10 0.02
N ASN A 8 7.85 -28.31 -0.13
CA ASN A 8 6.49 -28.73 0.19
C ASN A 8 5.33 -28.19 -0.67
N ASN A 9 4.49 -29.14 -1.10
CA ASN A 9 3.52 -29.09 -2.19
C ASN A 9 2.21 -28.33 -1.86
N SER A 10 2.27 -27.33 -0.99
CA SER A 10 1.16 -26.44 -0.65
C SER A 10 1.44 -25.03 -1.18
N PRO A 11 0.48 -24.36 -1.84
CA PRO A 11 0.69 -23.02 -2.34
C PRO A 11 1.05 -22.08 -1.19
N LYS A 12 2.02 -21.20 -1.43
CA LYS A 12 2.41 -20.21 -0.43
C LYS A 12 1.27 -19.21 -0.24
N GLU A 13 0.76 -19.09 0.99
CA GLU A 13 -0.38 -18.24 1.29
C GLU A 13 0.05 -16.84 1.74
N ILE A 14 -0.47 -15.82 1.08
CA ILE A 14 -0.13 -14.42 1.32
C ILE A 14 -1.39 -13.62 1.68
N THR A 15 -1.25 -12.75 2.66
CA THR A 15 -2.27 -11.74 2.98
C THR A 15 -1.80 -10.36 2.54
N VAL A 16 -2.70 -9.61 1.92
CA VAL A 16 -2.43 -8.29 1.36
C VAL A 16 -3.35 -7.28 2.03
N PHE A 17 -2.79 -6.21 2.57
CA PHE A 17 -3.53 -5.10 3.17
C PHE A 17 -3.31 -3.87 2.32
N CYS A 18 -4.39 -3.21 1.89
CA CYS A 18 -4.33 -2.12 0.92
C CYS A 18 -4.99 -0.85 1.45
N ASP A 19 -4.44 0.30 1.06
CA ASP A 19 -5.02 1.62 1.29
C ASP A 19 -4.78 2.53 0.07
N GLU A 20 -5.46 3.67 0.04
CA GLU A 20 -5.43 4.67 -1.02
C GLU A 20 -5.28 6.08 -0.45
N SER A 21 -4.35 6.84 -1.02
CA SER A 21 -4.10 8.24 -0.67
C SER A 21 -4.47 9.13 -1.83
N ARG A 22 -5.33 10.11 -1.55
CA ARG A 22 -5.82 11.12 -2.49
C ARG A 22 -6.58 10.59 -3.71
N PRO A 23 -7.53 9.65 -3.55
CA PRO A 23 -8.37 9.19 -4.67
C PRO A 23 -9.13 10.35 -5.35
N GLU A 24 -9.40 11.43 -4.62
CA GLU A 24 -10.02 12.66 -5.15
C GLU A 24 -9.18 13.38 -6.21
N ALA A 25 -7.87 13.12 -6.30
CA ALA A 25 -7.01 13.67 -7.34
C ALA A 25 -7.55 13.35 -8.74
N LEU A 26 -8.16 12.17 -8.94
CA LEU A 26 -8.80 11.78 -10.20
C LEU A 26 -10.07 12.59 -10.52
N ARG A 27 -10.69 13.22 -9.51
CA ARG A 27 -11.96 13.95 -9.61
C ARG A 27 -11.78 15.44 -9.82
N ALA A 28 -10.78 16.03 -9.17
CA ALA A 28 -10.47 17.45 -9.26
C ALA A 28 -8.96 17.63 -9.39
N ALA A 29 -8.52 18.03 -10.59
CA ALA A 29 -7.12 18.38 -10.82
C ALA A 29 -6.79 19.68 -10.07
N SER A 30 -6.21 19.56 -8.88
CA SER A 30 -5.58 20.68 -8.17
C SER A 30 -4.05 20.51 -8.21
N ILE A 31 -3.32 21.62 -8.31
CA ILE A 31 -1.84 21.63 -8.32
C ILE A 31 -1.26 20.95 -7.07
N THR A 32 -1.99 20.98 -5.95
CA THR A 32 -1.55 20.43 -4.66
C THR A 32 -1.92 18.96 -4.46
N GLN A 33 -2.73 18.36 -5.35
CA GLN A 33 -3.15 16.96 -5.34
C GLN A 33 -2.91 16.31 -6.71
N ARG A 34 -1.70 16.43 -7.24
CA ARG A 34 -1.33 15.89 -8.55
C ARG A 34 -1.30 14.36 -8.59
N TYR A 35 -0.81 13.72 -7.53
CA TYR A 35 -0.57 12.28 -7.52
C TYR A 35 -1.55 11.53 -6.63
N LEU A 36 -2.27 10.59 -7.24
CA LEU A 36 -2.98 9.51 -6.56
C LEU A 36 -1.98 8.41 -6.23
N CYS A 37 -2.03 7.88 -5.00
CA CYS A 37 -1.24 6.71 -4.61
C CYS A 37 -2.14 5.58 -4.11
N ILE A 38 -1.87 4.34 -4.52
CA ILE A 38 -2.51 3.13 -3.98
C ILE A 38 -1.40 2.24 -3.45
N GLY A 39 -1.49 1.86 -2.19
CA GLY A 39 -0.46 1.13 -1.46
C GLY A 39 -0.93 -0.23 -0.97
N SER A 40 0.02 -1.14 -0.76
CA SER A 40 -0.24 -2.44 -0.15
C SER A 40 0.95 -2.96 0.65
N ILE A 41 0.67 -3.66 1.75
CA ILE A 41 1.61 -4.53 2.45
C ILE A 41 1.25 -5.99 2.16
N TRP A 42 2.27 -6.80 1.86
CA TRP A 42 2.19 -8.22 1.59
C TRP A 42 2.93 -8.96 2.70
N VAL A 43 2.28 -9.98 3.27
CA VAL A 43 2.81 -10.75 4.40
C VAL A 43 2.41 -12.21 4.26
N ASP A 44 3.32 -13.12 4.62
CA ASP A 44 3.03 -14.55 4.69
C ASP A 44 1.89 -14.78 5.70
N ARG A 45 0.85 -15.53 5.31
CA ARG A 45 -0.41 -15.60 6.09
C ARG A 45 -0.17 -16.03 7.54
N GLU A 46 0.75 -16.96 7.76
CA GLU A 46 1.12 -17.46 9.08
C GLU A 46 1.70 -16.37 10.01
N ARG A 47 2.31 -15.32 9.45
CA ARG A 47 2.95 -14.21 10.20
C ARG A 47 2.02 -13.06 10.51
N VAL A 48 0.82 -13.02 9.92
CA VAL A 48 -0.15 -11.92 10.11
C VAL A 48 -0.45 -11.71 11.59
N ARG A 49 -0.62 -12.80 12.35
CA ARG A 49 -0.94 -12.73 13.78
C ARG A 49 0.22 -12.11 14.57
N GLU A 50 1.42 -12.66 14.39
CA GLU A 50 2.64 -12.22 15.07
C GLU A 50 2.92 -10.73 14.81
N VAL A 51 2.88 -10.30 13.55
CA VAL A 51 3.12 -8.90 13.19
C VAL A 51 2.08 -7.97 13.83
N ASN A 52 0.80 -8.38 13.84
CA ASN A 52 -0.24 -7.58 14.48
C ASN A 52 -0.07 -7.52 16.01
N GLU A 53 0.45 -8.57 16.64
CA GLU A 53 0.77 -8.58 18.08
C GLU A 53 1.93 -7.61 18.39
N GLU A 54 2.97 -7.58 17.57
CA GLU A 54 4.09 -6.63 17.70
C GLU A 54 3.65 -5.18 17.50
N ILE A 55 2.83 -4.89 16.49
CA ILE A 55 2.28 -3.53 16.30
C ILE A 55 1.45 -3.11 17.53
N ARG A 56 0.65 -4.03 18.10
CA ARG A 56 -0.12 -3.74 19.32
C ARG A 56 0.77 -3.55 20.55
N ALA A 57 1.86 -4.30 20.66
CA ALA A 57 2.85 -4.10 21.71
C ALA A 57 3.47 -2.70 21.64
N LEU A 58 3.78 -2.21 20.43
CA LEU A 58 4.21 -0.83 20.21
C LEU A 58 3.12 0.19 20.58
N GLN A 59 1.85 -0.07 20.23
CA GLN A 59 0.74 0.80 20.63
C GLN A 59 0.63 0.92 22.15
N ILE A 60 0.77 -0.18 22.88
CA ILE A 60 0.75 -0.20 24.35
C ILE A 60 1.96 0.54 24.92
N LYS A 61 3.18 0.22 24.43
CA LYS A 61 4.45 0.83 24.87
C LYS A 61 4.41 2.36 24.81
N TYR A 62 3.76 2.91 23.78
CA TYR A 62 3.69 4.35 23.54
C TYR A 62 2.37 5.00 23.95
N SER A 63 1.46 4.26 24.60
CA SER A 63 0.10 4.73 24.94
C SER A 63 -0.65 5.29 23.73
N LYS A 64 -0.49 4.66 22.56
CA LYS A 64 -1.14 4.99 21.28
C LYS A 64 -2.18 3.93 20.91
N MET A 65 -3.14 3.70 21.80
CA MET A 65 -4.23 2.72 21.62
C MET A 65 -5.29 3.13 20.57
N GLY A 66 -5.09 4.25 19.87
CA GLY A 66 -5.97 4.72 18.81
C GLY A 66 -5.48 4.31 17.43
N GLU A 67 -6.36 4.41 16.44
CA GLU A 67 -6.03 4.14 15.04
C GLU A 67 -4.85 5.00 14.57
N VAL A 68 -3.79 4.32 14.13
CA VAL A 68 -2.62 4.93 13.50
C VAL A 68 -3.00 5.40 12.11
N LYS A 69 -2.77 6.68 11.84
CA LYS A 69 -2.97 7.30 10.53
C LYS A 69 -1.86 8.29 10.24
N TRP A 70 -1.41 8.37 9.00
CA TRP A 70 -0.48 9.38 8.50
C TRP A 70 -0.96 10.80 8.80
N GLY A 71 -2.27 11.02 8.75
CA GLY A 71 -2.91 12.29 9.13
C GLY A 71 -2.68 12.68 10.60
N LYS A 72 -2.45 11.72 11.50
CA LYS A 72 -2.27 11.88 12.95
C LYS A 72 -0.80 11.89 13.39
N VAL A 73 0.15 11.79 12.46
CA VAL A 73 1.59 11.90 12.77
C VAL A 73 1.88 13.29 13.33
N SER A 74 2.42 13.34 14.55
CA SER A 74 2.66 14.56 15.32
C SER A 74 3.93 14.39 16.17
N PRO A 75 4.47 15.48 16.76
CA PRO A 75 5.69 15.38 17.58
C PRO A 75 5.62 14.33 18.70
N SER A 76 4.45 14.19 19.35
CA SER A 76 4.25 13.22 20.44
C SER A 76 4.07 11.77 19.98
N SER A 77 4.08 11.49 18.68
CA SER A 77 4.00 10.13 18.13
C SER A 77 5.21 9.76 17.27
N ILE A 78 6.25 10.61 17.19
CA ILE A 78 7.41 10.37 16.32
C ILE A 78 8.08 9.03 16.63
N GLN A 79 8.43 8.79 17.90
CA GLN A 79 9.16 7.58 18.29
C GLN A 79 8.36 6.30 17.99
N PHE A 80 7.07 6.32 18.31
CA PHE A 80 6.14 5.23 17.96
C PHE A 80 6.10 4.96 16.44
N ASN A 81 5.94 6.01 15.62
CA ASN A 81 5.89 5.83 14.17
C ASN A 81 7.23 5.36 13.61
N CYS A 82 8.37 5.81 14.15
CA CYS A 82 9.68 5.34 13.72
C CYS A 82 9.88 3.86 14.05
N GLU A 83 9.49 3.41 15.25
CA GLU A 83 9.56 1.99 15.59
C GLU A 83 8.59 1.12 14.76
N LEU A 84 7.46 1.66 14.29
CA LEU A 84 6.63 0.97 13.30
C LEU A 84 7.34 0.82 11.95
N ILE A 85 8.12 1.81 11.54
CA ILE A 85 8.97 1.69 10.33
C ILE A 85 10.06 0.65 10.57
N ASP A 86 10.71 0.67 11.73
CA ASP A 86 11.74 -0.32 12.07
C ASP A 86 11.17 -1.75 12.06
N LEU A 87 9.97 -1.94 12.62
CA LEU A 87 9.23 -3.21 12.56
C LEU A 87 8.95 -3.65 11.11
N PHE A 88 8.55 -2.72 10.25
CA PHE A 88 8.34 -3.01 8.83
C PHE A 88 9.61 -3.54 8.16
N PHE A 89 10.77 -2.96 8.48
CA PHE A 89 12.06 -3.35 7.94
C PHE A 89 12.70 -4.55 8.64
N ASP A 90 12.08 -5.09 9.69
CA ASP A 90 12.55 -6.30 10.34
C ASP A 90 12.41 -7.52 9.40
N GLU A 91 13.55 -8.12 9.05
CA GLU A 91 13.67 -9.25 8.13
C GLU A 91 12.96 -10.52 8.66
N ARG A 92 12.76 -10.62 9.99
CA ARG A 92 12.04 -11.76 10.59
C ARG A 92 10.62 -11.89 10.04
N PHE A 93 9.94 -10.76 9.80
CA PHE A 93 8.56 -10.77 9.33
C PHE A 93 8.44 -10.87 7.81
N ASN A 94 9.49 -10.55 7.05
CA ASN A 94 9.48 -10.53 5.58
C ASN A 94 8.30 -9.72 5.00
N LEU A 95 7.96 -8.59 5.63
CA LEU A 95 6.96 -7.67 5.11
C LEU A 95 7.46 -7.01 3.83
N GLN A 96 6.58 -6.90 2.84
CA GLN A 96 6.86 -6.22 1.58
C GLN A 96 5.84 -5.12 1.33
N PHE A 97 6.29 -3.94 0.93
CA PHE A 97 5.43 -2.83 0.58
C PHE A 97 5.48 -2.56 -0.93
N ARG A 98 4.32 -2.24 -1.51
CA ARG A 98 4.21 -1.75 -2.87
C ARG A 98 3.24 -0.59 -2.96
N ALA A 99 3.66 0.50 -3.58
CA ALA A 99 2.81 1.59 -4.00
C ALA A 99 2.84 1.78 -5.52
N ILE A 100 1.69 2.08 -6.10
CA ILE A 100 1.60 2.72 -7.42
C ILE A 100 1.37 4.22 -7.22
N VAL A 101 2.03 5.03 -8.02
CA VAL A 101 1.89 6.49 -8.05
C VAL A 101 1.37 6.89 -9.44
N VAL A 102 0.19 7.49 -9.48
CA VAL A 102 -0.50 7.89 -10.70
C VAL A 102 -0.45 9.40 -10.82
N ASP A 103 0.16 9.90 -11.89
CA ASP A 103 0.15 11.32 -12.23
C ASP A 103 -1.19 11.68 -12.88
N ASN A 104 -2.09 12.31 -12.12
CA ASN A 104 -3.43 12.64 -12.62
C ASN A 104 -3.40 13.56 -13.86
N GLN A 105 -2.37 14.40 -13.99
CA GLN A 105 -2.25 15.28 -15.16
C GLN A 105 -1.96 14.53 -16.46
N LYS A 106 -1.59 13.24 -16.38
CA LYS A 106 -1.31 12.38 -17.54
C LYS A 106 -2.41 11.34 -17.77
N VAL A 107 -3.47 11.32 -16.95
CA VAL A 107 -4.56 10.36 -17.09
C VAL A 107 -5.49 10.84 -18.21
N ASP A 108 -5.63 10.02 -19.24
CA ASP A 108 -6.62 10.21 -20.29
C ASP A 108 -7.84 9.33 -20.01
N LEU A 109 -8.94 9.97 -19.59
CA LEU A 109 -10.19 9.30 -19.22
C LEU A 109 -10.89 8.61 -20.39
N SER A 110 -10.53 8.90 -21.65
CA SER A 110 -11.09 8.21 -22.81
C SER A 110 -10.80 6.70 -22.78
N TYR A 111 -9.62 6.30 -22.27
CA TYR A 111 -9.26 4.89 -22.04
C TYR A 111 -9.98 4.26 -20.84
N HIS A 112 -10.77 5.06 -20.12
CA HIS A 112 -11.50 4.68 -18.91
C HIS A 112 -13.01 4.86 -19.09
N ASN A 113 -13.53 4.87 -20.33
CA ASN A 113 -14.94 5.10 -20.64
C ASN A 113 -15.48 6.41 -20.05
N ASN A 114 -14.62 7.41 -19.88
CA ASN A 114 -14.91 8.65 -19.17
C ASN A 114 -15.40 8.45 -17.72
N ASP A 115 -15.08 7.30 -17.12
CA ASP A 115 -15.41 6.92 -15.75
C ASP A 115 -14.14 6.92 -14.88
N GLN A 116 -14.03 7.92 -14.01
CA GLN A 116 -12.91 8.11 -13.09
C GLN A 116 -12.79 6.96 -12.08
N GLU A 117 -13.91 6.39 -11.64
CA GLU A 117 -13.90 5.27 -10.71
C GLU A 117 -13.42 4.00 -11.41
N LEU A 118 -13.82 3.76 -12.67
CA LEU A 118 -13.25 2.70 -13.48
C LEU A 118 -11.73 2.87 -13.66
N GLY A 119 -11.27 4.11 -13.91
CA GLY A 119 -9.84 4.44 -13.92
C GLY A 119 -9.14 4.08 -12.62
N PHE A 120 -9.71 4.49 -11.48
CA PHE A 120 -9.21 4.15 -10.16
C PHE A 120 -9.02 2.63 -9.96
N TYR A 121 -10.05 1.82 -10.27
CA TYR A 121 -9.96 0.36 -10.10
C TYR A 121 -9.02 -0.30 -11.11
N LYS A 122 -8.84 0.25 -12.31
CA LYS A 122 -7.79 -0.19 -13.25
C LYS A 122 -6.39 0.05 -12.67
N PHE A 123 -6.13 1.18 -12.01
CA PHE A 123 -4.87 1.41 -11.31
C PHE A 123 -4.68 0.49 -10.10
N TYR A 124 -5.76 0.21 -9.38
CA TYR A 124 -5.76 -0.77 -8.28
C TYR A 124 -5.38 -2.17 -8.77
N TYR A 125 -5.98 -2.60 -9.88
CA TYR A 125 -5.63 -3.85 -10.56
C TYR A 125 -4.14 -3.88 -10.96
N GLN A 126 -3.61 -2.79 -11.53
CA GLN A 126 -2.19 -2.68 -11.88
C GLN A 126 -1.26 -2.75 -10.67
N MET A 127 -1.68 -2.20 -9.52
CA MET A 127 -0.91 -2.26 -8.27
C MET A 127 -0.74 -3.72 -7.81
N LEU A 128 -1.81 -4.51 -7.87
CA LEU A 128 -1.84 -5.89 -7.38
C LEU A 128 -1.27 -6.89 -8.38
N LYS A 129 -1.70 -6.87 -9.66
CA LYS A 129 -1.46 -7.93 -10.64
C LYS A 129 0.02 -8.31 -10.79
N HIS A 130 0.91 -7.34 -10.66
CA HIS A 130 2.35 -7.55 -10.89
C HIS A 130 3.09 -8.25 -9.75
N LYS A 131 2.45 -8.40 -8.57
CA LYS A 131 2.99 -9.18 -7.45
C LYS A 131 2.23 -10.50 -7.21
N LEU A 132 1.17 -10.77 -7.97
CA LEU A 132 0.46 -12.04 -7.95
C LEU A 132 1.22 -13.05 -8.82
N ILE A 133 1.95 -13.95 -8.17
CA ILE A 133 2.79 -14.96 -8.81
C ILE A 133 2.13 -16.34 -8.76
N ASN A 134 2.49 -17.19 -9.73
CA ASN A 134 2.01 -18.57 -9.78
C ASN A 134 2.49 -19.38 -8.55
N GLY A 135 1.68 -20.33 -8.09
CA GLY A 135 1.97 -21.15 -6.91
C GLY A 135 1.71 -20.47 -5.56
N CYS A 136 1.14 -19.26 -5.56
CA CYS A 136 0.71 -18.56 -4.35
C CYS A 136 -0.81 -18.38 -4.30
N SER A 137 -1.37 -18.34 -3.09
CA SER A 137 -2.75 -17.94 -2.84
C SER A 137 -2.83 -16.64 -2.05
N TYR A 138 -3.86 -15.84 -2.28
CA TYR A 138 -3.94 -14.47 -1.79
C TYR A 138 -5.30 -14.15 -1.17
N ARG A 139 -5.28 -13.58 0.04
CA ARG A 139 -6.43 -12.83 0.59
C ARG A 139 -6.10 -11.35 0.60
N ILE A 140 -6.98 -10.55 0.01
CA ILE A 140 -6.75 -9.11 -0.18
C ILE A 140 -7.78 -8.34 0.64
N TYR A 141 -7.30 -7.46 1.50
CA TYR A 141 -8.10 -6.60 2.35
C TYR A 141 -7.89 -5.15 1.92
N CYS A 142 -8.96 -4.48 1.52
CA CYS A 142 -8.94 -3.08 1.13
C CYS A 142 -9.68 -2.24 2.17
N ASP A 143 -9.21 -1.02 2.42
CA ASP A 143 -9.90 -0.12 3.34
C ASP A 143 -11.34 0.22 2.86
N LEU A 144 -12.29 0.03 3.78
CA LEU A 144 -13.71 0.32 3.60
C LEU A 144 -13.95 1.82 3.70
N LYS A 145 -14.08 2.49 2.55
CA LYS A 145 -14.46 3.91 2.49
C LYS A 145 -15.96 4.06 2.21
N THR A 146 -16.62 4.96 2.91
CA THR A 146 -18.07 5.20 2.89
C THR A 146 -18.63 5.64 1.52
N ASN A 147 -17.78 6.13 0.62
CA ASN A 147 -18.18 6.72 -0.66
C ASN A 147 -17.82 5.89 -1.91
N LYS A 148 -17.64 4.57 -1.77
CA LYS A 148 -17.33 3.67 -2.89
C LYS A 148 -18.59 3.06 -3.49
N MET A 149 -18.67 2.93 -4.81
CA MET A 149 -19.81 2.25 -5.44
C MET A 149 -19.87 0.78 -5.01
N ARG A 150 -21.09 0.33 -4.68
CA ARG A 150 -21.36 -1.09 -4.40
C ARG A 150 -20.94 -1.94 -5.60
N GLY A 151 -20.23 -3.04 -5.36
CA GLY A 151 -19.88 -4.04 -6.37
C GLY A 151 -18.48 -3.90 -6.98
N ARG A 152 -17.78 -2.77 -6.85
CA ARG A 152 -16.45 -2.60 -7.45
C ARG A 152 -15.37 -3.49 -6.83
N ALA A 153 -15.45 -3.78 -5.54
CA ALA A 153 -14.58 -4.77 -4.90
C ALA A 153 -14.76 -6.17 -5.51
N SER A 154 -16.01 -6.57 -5.76
CA SER A 154 -16.33 -7.83 -6.44
C SER A 154 -15.87 -7.83 -7.90
N THR A 155 -15.94 -6.68 -8.59
CA THR A 155 -15.36 -6.53 -9.92
C THR A 155 -13.84 -6.71 -9.89
N LEU A 156 -13.14 -6.04 -8.96
CA LEU A 156 -11.70 -6.19 -8.79
C LEU A 156 -11.33 -7.64 -8.51
N GLU A 157 -12.04 -8.31 -7.60
CA GLU A 157 -11.88 -9.73 -7.30
C GLU A 157 -12.00 -10.59 -8.55
N HIS A 158 -13.09 -10.43 -9.31
CA HIS A 158 -13.34 -11.18 -10.54
C HIS A 158 -12.19 -11.05 -11.54
N TYR A 159 -11.70 -9.82 -11.79
CA TYR A 159 -10.60 -9.60 -12.72
C TYR A 159 -9.27 -10.18 -12.21
N LEU A 160 -9.00 -10.08 -10.90
CA LEU A 160 -7.80 -10.67 -10.32
C LEU A 160 -7.83 -12.20 -10.40
N GLN A 161 -8.96 -12.83 -10.09
CA GLN A 161 -9.15 -14.29 -10.19
C GLN A 161 -9.05 -14.80 -11.63
N THR A 162 -9.54 -14.03 -12.60
CA THR A 162 -9.63 -14.48 -14.00
C THR A 162 -8.32 -14.27 -14.77
N TYR A 163 -7.60 -13.17 -14.51
CA TYR A 163 -6.52 -12.71 -15.38
C TYR A 163 -5.13 -12.64 -14.72
N CYS A 164 -4.99 -12.98 -13.44
CA CYS A 164 -3.69 -13.00 -12.75
C CYS A 164 -3.13 -14.41 -12.60
N LEU A 165 -1.80 -14.52 -12.47
CA LEU A 165 -1.11 -15.80 -12.35
C LEU A 165 -1.29 -16.47 -10.99
N GLY A 166 -1.55 -15.69 -9.94
CA GLY A 166 -1.75 -16.17 -8.58
C GLY A 166 -3.22 -16.45 -8.25
N SER A 167 -3.47 -17.36 -7.32
CA SER A 167 -4.84 -17.70 -6.89
C SER A 167 -5.37 -16.65 -5.90
N VAL A 168 -6.27 -15.78 -6.35
CA VAL A 168 -6.92 -14.80 -5.46
C VAL A 168 -8.16 -15.44 -4.83
N GLU A 169 -8.08 -15.75 -3.54
CA GLU A 169 -9.17 -16.40 -2.81
C GLU A 169 -10.34 -15.44 -2.57
N MET A 170 -10.04 -14.17 -2.26
CA MET A 170 -11.04 -13.14 -1.96
C MET A 170 -10.46 -11.73 -1.98
N VAL A 171 -11.33 -10.75 -2.25
CA VAL A 171 -11.09 -9.33 -1.99
C VAL A 171 -12.19 -8.81 -1.06
N GLN A 172 -11.82 -8.39 0.16
CA GLN A 172 -12.77 -7.91 1.15
C GLN A 172 -12.52 -6.46 1.54
N LEU A 173 -13.60 -5.70 1.72
CA LEU A 173 -13.54 -4.37 2.32
C LEU A 173 -13.65 -4.50 3.84
N LEU A 174 -12.69 -3.94 4.58
CA LEU A 174 -12.69 -3.95 6.04
C LEU A 174 -12.42 -2.55 6.60
N PRO A 175 -12.99 -2.17 7.76
CA PRO A 175 -12.63 -0.93 8.42
C PRO A 175 -11.19 -0.99 8.96
N SER A 176 -10.37 0.02 8.68
CA SER A 176 -8.97 0.11 9.11
C SER A 176 -8.76 0.23 10.62
N ASN A 177 -9.80 0.63 11.36
CA ASN A 177 -9.71 1.04 12.77
C ASN A 177 -9.08 -0.02 13.69
N ASP A 178 -9.30 -1.30 13.38
CA ASP A 178 -8.88 -2.44 14.20
C ASP A 178 -7.86 -3.36 13.50
N LEU A 179 -7.30 -2.93 12.37
CA LEU A 179 -6.39 -3.72 11.54
C LEU A 179 -4.97 -3.11 11.54
N PRO A 180 -4.05 -3.56 12.42
CA PRO A 180 -2.74 -2.95 12.59
C PRO A 180 -1.90 -2.90 11.31
N LEU A 181 -1.88 -3.99 10.53
CA LEU A 181 -1.19 -4.04 9.24
C LEU A 181 -1.78 -3.09 8.18
N MET A 182 -3.10 -2.85 8.21
CA MET A 182 -3.74 -1.86 7.33
C MET A 182 -3.34 -0.44 7.74
N GLN A 183 -3.21 -0.18 9.05
CA GLN A 183 -2.72 1.11 9.54
C GLN A 183 -1.23 1.34 9.22
N LEU A 184 -0.40 0.29 9.29
CA LEU A 184 0.98 0.36 8.81
C LEU A 184 1.04 0.66 7.30
N THR A 185 0.08 0.12 6.53
CA THR A 185 -0.05 0.42 5.10
C THR A 185 -0.36 1.90 4.86
N ASP A 186 -1.31 2.49 5.62
CA ASP A 186 -1.62 3.94 5.57
C ASP A 186 -0.38 4.80 5.92
N LEU A 187 0.41 4.39 6.92
CA LEU A 187 1.63 5.10 7.32
C LEU A 187 2.67 5.15 6.20
N LEU A 188 3.00 3.99 5.60
CA LEU A 188 3.98 3.88 4.50
C LEU A 188 3.48 4.60 3.25
N LEU A 189 2.21 4.41 2.89
CA LEU A 189 1.58 5.06 1.74
C LEU A 189 1.53 6.59 1.92
N GLY A 190 1.27 7.06 3.14
CA GLY A 190 1.28 8.46 3.50
C GLY A 190 2.64 9.12 3.30
N ALA A 191 3.73 8.44 3.65
CA ALA A 191 5.09 8.90 3.40
C ALA A 191 5.37 9.03 1.90
N VAL A 192 5.03 8.01 1.09
CA VAL A 192 5.15 8.06 -0.38
C VAL A 192 4.33 9.21 -0.95
N SER A 193 3.03 9.26 -0.65
CA SER A 193 2.10 10.28 -1.14
C SER A 193 2.59 11.69 -0.82
N THR A 194 3.16 11.90 0.37
CA THR A 194 3.72 13.19 0.78
C THR A 194 4.92 13.58 -0.07
N LYS A 195 5.87 12.67 -0.30
CA LYS A 195 7.07 12.92 -1.12
C LYS A 195 6.75 13.28 -2.56
N PHE A 196 5.73 12.66 -3.14
CA PHE A 196 5.34 12.93 -4.53
C PHE A 196 4.50 14.21 -4.67
N ASN A 197 3.65 14.52 -3.69
CA ASN A 197 2.76 15.68 -3.79
C ASN A 197 3.31 16.97 -3.19
N PHE A 198 4.35 16.92 -2.37
CA PHE A 198 4.91 18.10 -1.73
C PHE A 198 6.42 18.17 -1.93
N ARG A 199 6.90 19.32 -2.39
CA ARG A 199 8.34 19.60 -2.51
C ARG A 199 9.03 19.56 -1.13
N ILE A 200 8.38 20.11 -0.11
CA ILE A 200 8.86 20.14 1.28
C ILE A 200 7.69 19.85 2.19
N PRO A 201 7.69 18.74 2.96
CA PRO A 201 6.64 18.51 3.94
C PRO A 201 6.80 19.50 5.09
N LYS A 202 5.70 20.20 5.44
CA LYS A 202 5.71 21.24 6.48
C LYS A 202 5.83 20.71 7.91
N SER A 203 5.68 19.39 8.12
CA SER A 203 5.66 18.78 9.45
C SER A 203 7.01 18.13 9.76
N PRO A 204 7.75 18.62 10.79
CA PRO A 204 8.98 17.99 11.24
C PRO A 204 8.79 16.52 11.62
N ALA A 205 7.65 16.18 12.25
CA ALA A 205 7.33 14.81 12.63
C ALA A 205 7.18 13.88 11.40
N LYS A 206 6.53 14.35 10.33
CA LYS A 206 6.42 13.59 9.08
C LYS A 206 7.75 13.46 8.35
N ASN A 207 8.58 14.51 8.41
CA ASN A 207 9.93 14.48 7.86
C ASN A 207 10.79 13.43 8.56
N GLU A 208 10.65 13.27 9.89
CA GLU A 208 11.37 12.24 10.63
C GLU A 208 10.95 10.82 10.21
N VAL A 209 9.64 10.55 10.09
CA VAL A 209 9.15 9.23 9.63
C VAL A 209 9.64 8.91 8.22
N ILE A 210 9.60 9.90 7.31
CA ILE A 210 10.17 9.78 5.96
C ILE A 210 11.66 9.50 6.03
N SER A 211 12.41 10.24 6.85
CA SER A 211 13.86 10.08 6.99
C SER A 211 14.21 8.70 7.55
N THR A 212 13.40 8.14 8.46
CA THR A 212 13.55 6.77 8.95
C THR A 212 13.38 5.75 7.82
N ILE A 213 12.37 5.90 6.96
CA ILE A 213 12.22 5.04 5.77
C ILE A 213 13.42 5.18 4.83
N GLU A 214 13.85 6.42 4.55
CA GLU A 214 14.97 6.73 3.66
C GLU A 214 16.30 6.17 4.18
N ARG A 215 16.49 6.12 5.50
CA ARG A 215 17.65 5.46 6.14
C ARG A 215 17.65 3.95 5.91
N HIS A 216 16.49 3.29 6.02
CA HIS A 216 16.38 1.85 5.78
C HIS A 216 16.59 1.46 4.31
N ILE A 217 16.05 2.25 3.37
CA ILE A 217 16.21 1.98 1.92
C ILE A 217 17.53 2.53 1.36
N GLY A 218 18.26 3.35 2.12
CA GLY A 218 19.56 3.93 1.73
C GLY A 218 19.49 5.04 0.68
N HIS A 219 18.30 5.54 0.34
CA HIS A 219 18.09 6.62 -0.62
C HIS A 219 16.78 7.35 -0.36
N GLN A 220 16.54 8.47 -1.07
CA GLN A 220 15.27 9.18 -0.95
C GLN A 220 14.10 8.37 -1.51
N ILE A 221 12.91 8.50 -0.94
CA ILE A 221 11.70 7.87 -1.50
C ILE A 221 11.47 8.44 -2.91
N GLN A 222 11.56 7.56 -3.90
CA GLN A 222 11.49 7.86 -5.32
C GLN A 222 11.02 6.61 -6.08
N PRO A 223 10.70 6.71 -7.39
CA PRO A 223 10.34 5.53 -8.18
C PRO A 223 11.44 4.47 -8.15
N THR A 224 11.06 3.21 -7.98
CA THR A 224 11.98 2.07 -7.90
C THR A 224 11.89 1.17 -9.12
N ARG A 225 12.87 0.27 -9.27
CA ARG A 225 12.88 -0.73 -10.33
C ARG A 225 11.76 -1.75 -10.10
N LYS A 226 11.31 -2.38 -11.20
CA LYS A 226 10.23 -3.39 -11.17
C LYS A 226 10.51 -4.57 -10.23
N ASN A 227 11.78 -4.93 -10.03
CA ASN A 227 12.20 -6.05 -9.21
C ASN A 227 12.44 -5.71 -7.73
N GLU A 228 12.30 -4.44 -7.32
CA GLU A 228 12.38 -4.04 -5.91
C GLU A 228 11.28 -4.74 -5.10
N GLN A 229 11.65 -5.44 -4.03
CA GLN A 229 10.74 -6.30 -3.27
C GLN A 229 10.31 -5.69 -1.94
N LYS A 230 11.24 -5.05 -1.21
CA LYS A 230 11.00 -4.62 0.16
C LYS A 230 10.14 -3.37 0.18
N PHE A 231 10.55 -2.33 -0.53
CA PHE A 231 9.84 -1.05 -0.60
C PHE A 231 9.69 -0.59 -2.06
N ASN A 232 8.67 -1.11 -2.73
CA ASN A 232 8.45 -0.90 -4.16
C ASN A 232 7.57 0.35 -4.41
N VAL A 233 8.07 1.31 -5.20
CA VAL A 233 7.30 2.50 -5.60
C VAL A 233 7.28 2.58 -7.12
N PHE A 234 6.13 2.30 -7.72
CA PHE A 234 5.96 2.26 -9.16
C PHE A 234 5.19 3.48 -9.67
N CYS A 235 5.85 4.38 -10.42
CA CYS A 235 5.14 5.42 -11.15
C CYS A 235 4.58 4.85 -12.44
N ILE A 236 3.25 4.85 -12.58
CA ILE A 236 2.60 4.44 -13.81
C ILE A 236 2.58 5.60 -14.81
N GLU A 237 2.70 5.26 -16.09
CA GLU A 237 2.48 6.18 -17.21
C GLU A 237 1.08 5.90 -17.80
N PRO A 238 0.05 6.67 -17.42
CA PRO A 238 -1.33 6.33 -17.73
C PRO A 238 -1.74 6.65 -19.19
N GLY A 239 -0.89 7.34 -19.95
CA GLY A 239 -1.15 7.75 -21.34
C GLY A 239 -0.75 6.73 -22.41
N MET A 240 -0.14 5.59 -22.05
CA MET A 240 0.17 4.54 -23.01
C MET A 240 -0.80 3.38 -22.82
N GLY A 241 -1.80 3.31 -23.70
CA GLY A 241 -2.72 2.17 -23.82
C GLY A 241 -2.02 0.91 -24.33
N ARG A 242 -1.17 0.30 -23.49
CA ARG A 242 -0.54 -1.00 -23.74
C ARG A 242 -0.53 -1.88 -22.49
#